data_AF-A0A820I7Y2-F1
#
_entry.id   AF-A0A820I7Y2-F1
#
_cell.length_a   1.000
_cell.length_b   1.000
_cell.length_c   1.000
_cell.angle_alpha   90.00
_cell.angle_beta   90.00
_cell.angle_gamma   90.00
#
_symmetry.space_group_name_H-M   'P 1'
#
loop_
_entity.id
_entity.type
_entity.pdbx_description
1 polymer ?
#
loop_
_entity_poly.entity_id
_entity_poly.type
_entity_poly.pdbx_seq_one_letter_code
_entity_poly.pdbx_strand_id
1 'polypeptide(L)'
;MNAQLFDKSIRAVLGTLFMYALSIFIFPFIIGWPTAIQYILIFLSPFIAGYSTFQQAILHELAYKDVALFQPIYRHVPIYFVTLIIMIVSCVFYWILSWYLEKVLQGEYGIPLDWNFLFKRDYWRLEKVNHTIEAFPDLAVPLKRTHSNSTPIVHVDHLVKKFGPNKIAVDDVSFNLYENQITSLLGPDGSGKTTIFNCLIGIYRQTCGIITIESEDGRDFDTRTNMEILRKSMGYCPQHDILFNLLTIKEQIEFYATARGFGKNKQQIASEILRLVNLEESQNLYCNTLSR
;
A
#
# COMPACT_ATOMS: atom_id res chain seq x y z
N MET A 1 -20.26 0.95 -4.14
CA MET A 1 -18.94 0.28 -4.10
C MET A 1 -18.63 0.05 -2.62
N ASN A 2 -18.99 -1.12 -2.12
CA ASN A 2 -19.09 -1.39 -0.68
C ASN A 2 -17.71 -1.46 -0.02
N ALA A 3 -17.67 -0.93 1.20
CA ALA A 3 -16.55 -0.78 2.13
C ALA A 3 -15.72 -2.05 2.42
N GLN A 4 -15.01 -2.60 1.44
CA GLN A 4 -14.07 -3.71 1.67
C GLN A 4 -12.79 -3.28 2.40
N LEU A 5 -12.47 -1.98 2.45
CA LEU A 5 -11.34 -1.46 3.22
C LEU A 5 -11.54 -1.66 4.74
N PHE A 6 -12.80 -1.66 5.20
CA PHE A 6 -13.16 -1.82 6.61
C PHE A 6 -13.17 -3.28 7.08
N ASP A 7 -13.32 -4.26 6.19
CA ASP A 7 -13.44 -5.66 6.62
C ASP A 7 -12.09 -6.21 7.12
N LYS A 8 -10.97 -5.77 6.54
CA LYS A 8 -9.63 -6.15 7.02
C LYS A 8 -9.23 -5.43 8.30
N SER A 9 -9.54 -4.13 8.42
CA SER A 9 -9.22 -3.37 9.63
C SER A 9 -10.10 -3.80 10.81
N ILE A 10 -11.38 -4.10 10.59
CA ILE A 10 -12.26 -4.66 11.62
C ILE A 10 -11.79 -6.05 12.02
N ARG A 11 -11.44 -6.94 11.08
CA ARG A 11 -10.88 -8.27 11.40
C ARG A 11 -9.55 -8.18 12.14
N ALA A 12 -8.70 -7.22 11.79
CA ALA A 12 -7.47 -6.96 12.52
C ALA A 12 -7.78 -6.46 13.94
N VAL A 13 -8.66 -5.48 14.11
CA VAL A 13 -9.07 -4.95 15.42
C VAL A 13 -9.73 -6.03 16.29
N LEU A 14 -10.63 -6.84 15.73
CA LEU A 14 -11.25 -7.97 16.43
C LEU A 14 -10.22 -9.04 16.79
N GLY A 15 -9.30 -9.34 15.88
CA GLY A 15 -8.20 -10.27 16.13
C GLY A 15 -7.30 -9.79 17.27
N THR A 16 -6.94 -8.50 17.26
CA THR A 16 -6.16 -7.88 18.33
C THR A 16 -6.95 -7.86 19.64
N LEU A 17 -8.25 -7.55 19.62
CA LEU A 17 -9.14 -7.57 20.79
C LEU A 17 -9.32 -8.97 21.37
N PHE A 18 -9.43 -9.98 20.51
CA PHE A 18 -9.48 -11.38 20.90
C PHE A 18 -8.16 -11.84 21.51
N MET A 19 -7.03 -11.48 20.90
CA MET A 19 -5.71 -11.74 21.47
C MET A 19 -5.52 -11.03 22.81
N TYR A 20 -6.06 -9.81 22.97
CA TYR A 20 -6.08 -9.10 24.25
C TYR A 20 -6.91 -9.86 25.31
N ALA A 21 -8.14 -10.27 24.98
CA ALA A 21 -8.97 -11.04 25.89
C ALA A 21 -8.30 -12.36 26.29
N LEU A 22 -7.74 -13.09 25.33
CA LEU A 22 -7.01 -14.34 25.57
C LEU A 22 -5.82 -14.13 26.51
N SER A 23 -5.07 -13.03 26.33
CA SER A 23 -3.90 -12.73 27.16
C SER A 23 -4.23 -12.44 28.62
N ILE A 24 -5.41 -11.89 28.91
CA ILE A 24 -5.92 -11.67 30.29
C ILE A 24 -6.16 -13.01 30.99
N PHE A 25 -6.73 -13.99 30.29
CA PHE A 25 -7.08 -15.29 30.87
C PHE A 25 -5.88 -16.22 31.09
N ILE A 26 -4.85 -16.11 30.25
CA ILE A 26 -3.66 -16.99 30.33
C ILE A 26 -2.72 -16.56 31.46
N PHE A 27 -2.71 -15.27 31.83
CA PHE A 27 -1.73 -14.72 32.77
C PHE A 27 -1.70 -15.35 34.18
N PRO A 28 -2.83 -15.63 34.86
CA PRO A 28 -2.81 -16.28 36.17
C PRO A 28 -2.11 -17.64 36.17
N PHE A 29 -2.08 -18.33 35.03
CA PHE A 29 -1.40 -19.62 34.87
C PHE A 29 0.12 -19.49 34.65
N ILE A 30 0.60 -18.32 34.22
CA ILE A 30 2.01 -18.05 33.89
C ILE A 30 2.84 -17.72 35.16
N ILE A 31 2.21 -17.29 36.25
CA ILE A 31 2.89 -16.86 37.50
C ILE A 31 3.77 -17.99 38.09
N GLY A 32 3.39 -19.26 37.90
CA GLY A 32 4.15 -20.42 38.38
C GLY A 32 5.28 -20.89 37.46
N TRP A 33 5.47 -20.27 36.29
CA TRP A 33 6.44 -20.71 35.29
C TRP A 33 7.82 -20.06 35.47
N PRO A 34 8.90 -20.65 34.91
CA PRO A 34 10.23 -20.05 34.92
C PRO A 34 10.24 -18.59 34.42
N THR A 35 11.01 -17.73 35.10
CA THR A 35 11.09 -16.29 34.83
C THR A 35 11.43 -15.95 33.37
N ALA A 36 12.28 -16.75 32.72
CA ALA A 36 12.60 -16.57 31.30
C ALA A 36 11.36 -16.67 30.39
N ILE A 37 10.46 -17.61 30.66
CA ILE A 37 9.24 -17.81 29.86
C ILE A 37 8.25 -16.66 30.11
N GLN A 38 8.21 -16.15 31.34
CA GLN A 38 7.41 -14.97 31.69
C GLN A 38 7.86 -13.75 30.87
N TYR A 39 9.17 -13.48 30.79
CA TYR A 39 9.69 -12.36 30.00
C TYR A 39 9.45 -12.51 28.50
N ILE A 40 9.52 -13.73 27.94
CA ILE A 40 9.21 -13.98 26.51
C ILE A 40 7.73 -13.71 26.22
N LEU A 41 6.82 -14.14 27.10
CA LEU A 41 5.38 -13.91 26.94
C LEU A 41 5.00 -12.45 27.15
N ILE A 42 5.69 -11.74 28.05
CA ILE A 42 5.60 -10.28 28.24
C ILE A 42 6.02 -9.54 26.96
N PHE A 43 7.09 -9.99 26.29
CA PHE A 43 7.51 -9.38 25.03
C PHE A 43 6.50 -9.60 23.89
N LEU A 44 5.89 -10.80 23.86
CA LEU A 44 4.86 -11.17 22.89
C LEU A 44 3.52 -10.46 23.15
N SER A 45 3.22 -10.06 24.39
CA SER A 45 2.03 -9.26 24.70
C SER A 45 2.37 -8.09 25.61
N PRO A 46 2.44 -6.85 25.07
CA PRO A 46 2.66 -5.64 25.87
C PRO A 46 1.63 -5.47 27.00
N PHE A 47 0.45 -6.06 26.84
CA PHE A 47 -0.62 -6.04 27.81
C PHE A 47 -0.32 -6.89 29.05
N ILE A 48 0.33 -8.04 28.87
CA ILE A 48 0.78 -8.89 29.99
C ILE A 48 1.76 -8.12 30.89
N ALA A 49 2.64 -7.32 30.28
CA ALA A 49 3.57 -6.44 30.99
C ALA A 49 2.82 -5.48 31.93
N GLY A 50 1.83 -4.77 31.41
CA GLY A 50 1.04 -3.78 32.17
C GLY A 50 0.16 -4.39 33.26
N TYR A 51 -0.45 -5.55 33.00
CA TYR A 51 -1.25 -6.24 34.02
C TYR A 51 -0.38 -6.78 35.17
N SER A 52 0.81 -7.30 34.86
CA SER A 52 1.75 -7.82 35.88
C SER A 52 2.20 -6.73 36.86
N THR A 53 2.46 -5.52 36.37
CA THR A 53 2.81 -4.36 37.20
C THR A 53 1.61 -3.82 37.96
N PHE A 54 0.41 -3.84 37.37
CA PHE A 54 -0.83 -3.48 38.07
C PHE A 54 -1.13 -4.43 39.24
N GLN A 55 -0.99 -5.73 39.04
CA GLN A 55 -1.19 -6.72 40.10
C GLN A 55 -0.15 -6.60 41.21
N GLN A 56 1.12 -6.35 40.87
CA GLN A 56 2.17 -6.08 41.86
C GLN A 56 1.90 -4.79 42.65
N ALA A 57 1.39 -3.74 42.01
CA ALA A 57 1.00 -2.51 42.68
C ALA A 57 -0.16 -2.72 43.68
N ILE A 58 -1.19 -3.49 43.33
CA ILE A 58 -2.31 -3.81 44.23
C ILE A 58 -1.86 -4.68 45.41
N LEU A 59 -1.09 -5.74 45.17
CA LEU A 59 -0.58 -6.61 46.24
C LEU A 59 0.24 -5.83 47.24
N HIS A 60 0.98 -4.84 46.75
CA HIS A 60 1.78 -3.96 47.57
C HIS A 60 0.95 -2.96 48.39
N GLU A 61 -0.15 -2.44 47.83
CA GLU A 61 -1.14 -1.62 48.53
C GLU A 61 -1.85 -2.41 49.65
N LEU A 62 -2.15 -3.69 49.42
CA LEU A 62 -2.77 -4.58 50.41
C LEU A 62 -1.80 -5.02 51.52
N ALA A 63 -0.51 -5.18 51.20
CA ALA A 63 0.51 -5.63 52.16
C ALA A 63 0.97 -4.53 53.15
N TYR A 64 0.87 -3.26 52.77
CA TYR A 64 1.33 -2.13 53.57
C TYR A 64 0.22 -1.11 53.81
N LYS A 65 -0.74 -1.46 54.68
CA LYS A 65 -1.85 -0.56 55.06
C LYS A 65 -1.41 0.68 55.88
N ASP A 66 -0.26 0.63 56.55
CA ASP A 66 0.14 1.64 57.56
C ASP A 66 1.52 2.29 57.34
N VAL A 67 2.13 2.17 56.14
CA VAL A 67 3.42 2.81 55.84
C VAL A 67 3.22 3.90 54.78
N ALA A 68 3.88 5.04 54.98
CA ALA A 68 3.81 6.19 54.09
C ALA A 68 3.95 5.77 52.62
N LEU A 69 2.92 6.11 51.83
CA LEU A 69 2.64 5.69 50.45
C LEU A 69 3.86 5.64 49.50
N PHE A 70 4.90 6.45 49.76
CA PHE A 70 6.01 6.72 48.85
C PHE A 70 7.31 5.94 49.11
N GLN A 71 7.51 5.41 50.32
CA GLN A 71 8.75 4.67 50.62
C GLN A 71 8.93 3.37 49.81
N PRO A 72 7.89 2.55 49.64
CA PRO A 72 8.07 1.25 49.00
C PRO A 72 7.89 1.32 47.46
N ILE A 73 7.31 2.41 46.93
CA ILE A 73 7.36 2.78 45.50
C ILE A 73 8.80 2.92 45.02
N TYR A 74 9.65 3.68 45.74
CA TYR A 74 11.04 3.96 45.35
C TYR A 74 11.91 2.70 45.20
N ARG A 75 11.63 1.64 45.96
CA ARG A 75 12.38 0.37 45.92
C ARG A 75 12.11 -0.44 44.65
N HIS A 76 10.94 -0.28 44.05
CA HIS A 76 10.49 -1.02 42.86
C HIS A 76 10.40 -0.16 41.60
N VAL A 77 10.67 1.15 41.69
CA VAL A 77 10.84 2.08 40.56
C VAL A 77 11.60 1.45 39.36
N PRO A 78 12.72 0.72 39.55
CA PRO A 78 13.44 0.09 38.43
C PRO A 78 12.61 -0.94 37.67
N ILE A 79 11.73 -1.70 38.34
CA ILE A 79 10.90 -2.73 37.71
C ILE A 79 9.86 -2.09 36.78
N TYR A 80 9.24 -0.99 37.23
CA TYR A 80 8.24 -0.25 36.45
C TYR A 80 8.89 0.38 35.21
N PHE A 81 10.07 0.98 35.36
CA PHE A 81 10.83 1.52 34.23
C PHE A 81 11.22 0.43 33.21
N VAL A 82 11.66 -0.74 33.67
CA VAL A 82 11.97 -1.87 32.78
C VAL A 82 10.72 -2.33 32.02
N THR A 83 9.56 -2.43 32.67
CA THR A 83 8.31 -2.79 31.97
C THR A 83 7.87 -1.75 30.94
N LEU A 84 8.03 -0.45 31.22
CA LEU A 84 7.74 0.62 30.26
C LEU A 84 8.66 0.55 29.04
N ILE A 85 9.96 0.29 29.26
CA ILE A 85 10.93 0.11 28.17
C ILE A 85 10.53 -1.10 27.31
N ILE A 86 10.20 -2.23 27.93
CA ILE A 86 9.75 -3.43 27.19
C ILE A 86 8.50 -3.11 26.36
N MET A 87 7.52 -2.39 26.91
CA MET A 87 6.30 -2.00 26.21
C MET A 87 6.60 -1.11 24.98
N ILE A 88 7.50 -0.13 25.12
CA ILE A 88 7.93 0.73 24.01
C ILE A 88 8.62 -0.10 22.92
N VAL A 89 9.54 -1.00 23.30
CA VAL A 89 10.25 -1.86 22.37
C VAL A 89 9.29 -2.79 21.62
N SER A 90 8.32 -3.39 22.32
CA SER A 90 7.31 -4.24 21.69
C SER A 90 6.42 -3.45 20.72
N CYS A 91 6.03 -2.21 21.04
CA CYS A 91 5.29 -1.35 20.12
C CYS A 91 6.09 -1.08 18.82
N VAL A 92 7.38 -0.76 18.94
CA VAL A 92 8.26 -0.56 17.78
C VAL A 92 8.39 -1.84 16.98
N PHE A 93 8.57 -2.99 17.63
CA PHE A 93 8.64 -4.30 16.98
C PHE A 93 7.35 -4.61 16.20
N TYR A 94 6.18 -4.44 16.81
CA TYR A 94 4.89 -4.68 16.15
C TYR A 94 4.62 -3.72 15.01
N TRP A 95 5.04 -2.46 15.13
CA TRP A 95 4.96 -1.51 14.02
C TRP A 95 5.82 -1.95 12.83
N ILE A 96 7.07 -2.36 13.06
CA ILE A 96 7.96 -2.90 12.03
C ILE A 96 7.39 -4.20 11.43
N LEU A 97 6.90 -5.11 12.27
CA LEU A 97 6.30 -6.36 11.84
C LEU A 97 5.04 -6.12 11.01
N SER A 98 4.18 -5.19 11.43
CA SER A 98 2.98 -4.81 10.67
C SER A 98 3.36 -4.22 9.31
N TRP A 99 4.35 -3.33 9.27
CA TRP A 99 4.89 -2.78 8.03
C TRP A 99 5.43 -3.88 7.11
N TYR A 100 6.18 -4.86 7.65
CA TYR A 100 6.67 -6.01 6.90
C TYR A 100 5.53 -6.88 6.35
N LEU A 101 4.57 -7.23 7.20
CA LEU A 101 3.43 -8.07 6.84
C LEU A 101 2.53 -7.40 5.80
N GLU A 102 2.32 -6.08 5.86
CA GLU A 102 1.54 -5.35 4.85
C GLU A 102 2.19 -5.43 3.46
N LYS A 103 3.53 -5.41 3.39
CA LYS A 103 4.27 -5.48 2.14
C LYS A 103 4.33 -6.89 1.55
N VAL A 104 4.40 -7.92 2.41
CA VAL A 104 4.47 -9.34 2.00
C VAL A 104 3.08 -9.93 1.76
N LEU A 105 2.13 -9.65 2.66
CA LEU A 105 0.73 -10.08 2.60
C LEU A 105 -0.12 -8.92 2.05
N GLN A 106 0.18 -8.49 0.82
CA GLN A 106 -0.68 -7.51 0.17
C GLN A 106 -2.10 -8.05 -0.01
N GLY A 107 -3.05 -7.13 0.04
CA GLY A 107 -4.47 -7.44 0.06
C GLY A 107 -5.05 -7.92 -1.28
N GLU A 108 -6.32 -7.60 -1.55
CA GLU A 108 -6.96 -7.98 -2.82
C GLU A 108 -6.41 -7.20 -4.03
N TYR A 109 -5.67 -6.11 -3.76
CA TYR A 109 -5.13 -5.20 -4.75
C TYR A 109 -3.64 -4.94 -4.49
N GLY A 110 -2.86 -4.89 -5.56
CA GLY A 110 -1.40 -4.75 -5.50
C GLY A 110 -0.66 -6.07 -5.69
N ILE A 111 0.64 -5.97 -5.94
CA ILE A 111 1.50 -7.13 -6.19
C ILE A 111 2.35 -7.37 -4.93
N PRO A 112 2.11 -8.48 -4.19
CA PRO A 112 2.87 -8.77 -2.97
C PRO A 112 4.36 -8.90 -3.27
N LEU A 113 5.17 -8.28 -2.41
CA LEU A 113 6.62 -8.38 -2.47
C LEU A 113 7.08 -9.73 -1.91
N ASP A 114 8.20 -10.24 -2.42
CA ASP A 114 8.80 -11.47 -1.89
C ASP A 114 9.25 -11.27 -0.44
N TRP A 115 9.23 -12.33 0.38
CA TRP A 115 9.66 -12.28 1.79
C TRP A 115 11.08 -11.70 2.00
N ASN A 116 11.94 -11.84 0.99
CA ASN A 116 13.32 -11.36 0.95
C ASN A 116 13.49 -9.90 0.51
N PHE A 117 12.41 -9.14 0.30
CA PHE A 117 12.51 -7.78 -0.26
C PHE A 117 13.45 -6.87 0.55
N LEU A 118 13.52 -7.05 1.88
CA LEU A 118 14.42 -6.31 2.77
C LEU A 118 15.90 -6.44 2.41
N PHE A 119 16.31 -7.56 1.81
CA PHE A 119 17.70 -7.82 1.43
C PHE A 119 18.00 -7.41 -0.01
N LYS A 120 16.99 -7.05 -0.81
CA LYS A 120 17.19 -6.58 -2.19
C LYS A 120 17.60 -5.12 -2.16
N ARG A 121 18.79 -4.81 -2.70
CA ARG A 121 19.33 -3.44 -2.78
C ARG A 121 18.42 -2.50 -3.58
N ASP A 122 17.69 -3.06 -4.55
CA ASP A 122 16.76 -2.32 -5.40
C ASP A 122 15.56 -1.75 -4.64
N TYR A 123 15.13 -2.39 -3.54
CA TYR A 123 14.02 -1.89 -2.72
C TYR A 123 14.38 -0.60 -1.98
N TRP A 124 15.59 -0.55 -1.40
CA TRP A 124 16.06 0.61 -0.64
C TRP A 124 16.56 1.75 -1.51
N ARG A 125 16.71 1.50 -2.81
CA ARG A 125 17.16 2.51 -3.76
C ARG A 125 15.98 3.41 -4.09
N LEU A 126 15.87 4.52 -3.38
CA LEU A 126 15.05 5.67 -3.80
C LEU A 126 15.60 6.18 -5.14
N GLU A 127 15.06 5.66 -6.23
CA GLU A 127 15.33 6.20 -7.55
C GLU A 127 14.66 7.58 -7.60
N LYS A 128 15.50 8.62 -7.41
CA LYS A 128 15.15 10.00 -7.74
C LYS A 128 14.98 10.05 -9.24
N VAL A 129 13.77 9.75 -9.70
CA VAL A 129 13.35 10.13 -11.05
C VAL A 129 13.26 11.65 -11.02
N ASN A 130 14.26 12.29 -11.62
CA ASN A 130 14.17 13.71 -11.90
C ASN A 130 13.11 13.84 -12.98
N HIS A 131 11.88 14.17 -12.60
CA HIS A 131 10.88 14.57 -13.56
C HIS A 131 11.33 15.91 -14.16
N THR A 132 12.09 15.84 -15.25
CA THR A 132 12.14 16.94 -16.20
C THR A 132 10.73 17.05 -16.76
N ILE A 133 10.09 18.18 -16.49
CA ILE A 133 8.90 18.57 -17.26
C ILE A 133 9.45 18.86 -18.65
N GLU A 134 9.57 17.82 -19.47
CA GLU A 134 9.65 18.04 -20.90
C GLU A 134 8.35 18.74 -21.28
N ALA A 135 8.48 19.91 -21.88
CA ALA A 135 7.33 20.66 -22.36
C ALA A 135 6.46 19.70 -23.17
N PHE A 136 5.16 19.64 -22.86
CA PHE A 136 4.23 18.78 -23.56
C PHE A 136 4.40 19.02 -25.06
N PRO A 137 4.77 18.01 -25.85
CA PRO A 137 4.96 18.20 -27.27
C PRO A 137 3.65 18.72 -27.86
N ASP A 138 3.74 19.73 -28.72
CA ASP A 138 2.57 20.28 -29.42
C ASP A 138 1.77 19.12 -30.03
N LEU A 139 0.51 18.93 -29.58
CA LEU A 139 -0.41 17.90 -30.07
C LEU A 139 -0.69 17.98 -31.59
N ALA A 140 -0.13 18.97 -32.27
CA ALA A 140 -0.22 19.18 -33.70
C ALA A 140 0.87 18.44 -34.51
N VAL A 141 1.82 17.73 -33.89
CA VAL A 141 2.79 16.93 -34.65
C VAL A 141 2.08 15.68 -35.19
N PRO A 142 1.93 15.52 -36.52
CA PRO A 142 1.29 14.34 -37.08
C PRO A 142 2.12 13.10 -36.75
N LEU A 143 1.48 12.10 -36.11
CA LEU A 143 2.08 10.80 -35.81
C LEU A 143 2.63 10.20 -37.10
N LYS A 144 3.95 10.23 -37.24
CA LYS A 144 4.65 9.65 -38.38
C LYS A 144 4.49 8.14 -38.26
N ARG A 145 3.76 7.51 -39.21
CA ARG A 145 3.59 6.06 -39.26
C ARG A 145 4.97 5.40 -39.40
N THR A 146 5.54 4.92 -38.30
CA THR A 146 6.77 4.14 -38.31
C THR A 146 6.45 2.72 -38.77
N HIS A 147 7.15 2.27 -39.82
CA HIS A 147 7.04 0.92 -40.36
C HIS A 147 7.79 -0.09 -39.47
N SER A 148 7.07 -1.14 -39.06
CA SER A 148 7.42 -2.56 -38.80
C SER A 148 8.69 -3.00 -38.03
N ASN A 149 9.62 -2.13 -37.64
CA ASN A 149 10.82 -2.51 -36.87
C ASN A 149 10.90 -1.80 -35.49
N SER A 150 9.79 -1.29 -34.97
CA SER A 150 9.74 -0.68 -33.64
C SER A 150 9.85 -1.74 -32.55
N THR A 151 10.68 -1.47 -31.54
CA THR A 151 10.69 -2.22 -30.30
C THR A 151 9.34 -2.07 -29.59
N PRO A 152 8.75 -3.16 -29.07
CA PRO A 152 7.50 -3.06 -28.33
C PRO A 152 7.75 -2.40 -26.96
N ILE A 153 6.96 -1.38 -26.62
CA ILE A 153 7.04 -0.69 -25.33
C ILE A 153 6.36 -1.51 -24.22
N VAL A 154 5.40 -2.36 -24.59
CA VAL A 154 4.79 -3.35 -23.70
C VAL A 154 4.79 -4.70 -24.39
N HIS A 155 5.33 -5.70 -23.73
CA HIS A 155 5.34 -7.08 -24.18
C HIS A 155 4.59 -7.95 -23.17
N VAL A 156 3.52 -8.58 -23.63
CA VAL A 156 2.70 -9.51 -22.85
C VAL A 156 2.90 -10.90 -23.43
N ASP A 157 3.39 -11.82 -22.59
CA ASP A 157 3.69 -13.18 -22.99
C ASP A 157 2.99 -14.20 -22.09
N HIS A 158 2.19 -15.06 -22.73
CA HIS A 158 1.47 -16.18 -22.12
C HIS A 158 0.69 -15.78 -20.86
N LEU A 159 0.02 -14.62 -20.91
CA LEU A 159 -0.68 -14.06 -19.76
C LEU A 159 -1.85 -14.96 -19.36
N VAL A 160 -1.79 -15.47 -18.13
CA VAL A 160 -2.88 -16.23 -17.52
C VAL A 160 -3.26 -15.55 -16.20
N LYS A 161 -4.56 -15.33 -16.00
CA LYS A 161 -5.09 -14.84 -14.73
C LYS A 161 -6.27 -15.70 -14.26
N LYS A 162 -6.10 -16.32 -13.08
CA LYS A 162 -7.13 -17.10 -12.38
C LYS A 162 -7.56 -16.39 -11.10
N PHE A 163 -8.85 -16.49 -10.79
CA PHE A 163 -9.46 -16.05 -9.54
C PHE A 163 -9.97 -17.28 -8.79
N GLY A 164 -9.24 -17.69 -7.76
CA GLY A 164 -9.52 -18.96 -7.07
C GLY A 164 -9.27 -20.18 -7.97
N PRO A 165 -9.74 -21.37 -7.57
CA PRO A 165 -9.44 -22.62 -8.26
C PRO A 165 -10.16 -22.78 -9.61
N ASN A 166 -11.40 -22.27 -9.73
CA ASN A 166 -12.30 -22.63 -10.84
C ASN A 166 -12.58 -21.51 -11.85
N LYS A 167 -12.08 -20.28 -11.64
CA LYS A 167 -12.40 -19.15 -12.52
C LYS A 167 -11.16 -18.65 -13.24
N ILE A 168 -11.02 -19.00 -14.51
CA ILE A 168 -10.01 -18.45 -15.41
C ILE A 168 -10.60 -17.21 -16.07
N ALA A 169 -9.98 -16.05 -15.87
CA ALA A 169 -10.44 -14.78 -16.44
C ALA A 169 -9.64 -14.36 -17.66
N VAL A 170 -8.38 -14.79 -17.76
CA VAL A 170 -7.52 -14.63 -18.93
C VAL A 170 -6.79 -15.96 -19.11
N ASP A 171 -6.84 -16.52 -20.31
CA ASP A 171 -6.26 -17.81 -20.63
C ASP A 171 -5.30 -17.65 -21.82
N ASP A 172 -4.01 -17.70 -21.52
CA ASP A 172 -2.90 -17.73 -22.45
C ASP A 172 -2.92 -16.66 -23.56
N VAL A 173 -2.89 -15.39 -23.16
CA VAL A 173 -2.92 -14.27 -24.08
C VAL A 173 -1.52 -13.66 -24.25
N SER A 174 -1.04 -13.55 -25.49
CA SER A 174 0.20 -12.84 -25.84
C SER A 174 -0.07 -11.73 -26.85
N PHE A 175 0.48 -10.53 -26.61
CA PHE A 175 0.43 -9.41 -27.54
C PHE A 175 1.50 -8.37 -27.22
N ASN A 176 1.78 -7.52 -28.21
CA ASN A 176 2.73 -6.42 -28.11
C ASN A 176 2.03 -5.08 -28.34
N LEU A 177 2.42 -4.07 -27.56
CA LEU A 177 2.06 -2.68 -27.79
C LEU A 177 3.31 -1.91 -28.22
N TYR A 178 3.15 -0.98 -29.14
CA TYR A 178 4.25 -0.22 -29.73
C TYR A 178 4.12 1.26 -29.40
N GLU A 179 5.26 1.94 -29.34
CA GLU A 179 5.31 3.38 -29.16
C GLU A 179 4.52 4.10 -30.27
N ASN A 180 3.86 5.20 -29.92
CA ASN A 180 3.09 6.04 -30.86
C ASN A 180 1.93 5.31 -31.58
N GLN A 181 1.45 4.18 -31.03
CA GLN A 181 0.32 3.43 -31.56
C GLN A 181 -0.88 3.44 -30.60
N ILE A 182 -2.07 3.69 -31.15
CA ILE A 182 -3.33 3.48 -30.44
C ILE A 182 -3.77 2.02 -30.67
N THR A 183 -3.83 1.24 -29.59
CA THR A 183 -4.29 -0.15 -29.62
C THR A 183 -5.62 -0.26 -28.88
N SER A 184 -6.60 -0.92 -29.49
CA SER A 184 -7.93 -1.15 -28.89
C SER A 184 -8.16 -2.64 -28.67
N LEU A 185 -8.64 -2.99 -27.48
CA LEU A 185 -9.02 -4.35 -27.11
C LEU A 185 -10.54 -4.46 -27.09
N LEU A 186 -11.12 -5.16 -28.06
CA LEU A 186 -12.56 -5.35 -28.20
C LEU A 186 -12.99 -6.78 -27.86
N GLY A 187 -14.18 -6.92 -27.29
CA GLY A 187 -14.78 -8.22 -26.95
C GLY A 187 -16.06 -8.06 -26.13
N PRO A 188 -16.85 -9.12 -25.95
CA PRO A 188 -18.08 -9.09 -25.15
C PRO A 188 -17.80 -8.90 -23.66
N ASP A 189 -18.81 -8.49 -22.89
CA ASP A 189 -18.67 -8.37 -21.44
C ASP A 189 -18.32 -9.72 -20.80
N GLY A 190 -17.41 -9.68 -19.82
CA GLY A 190 -16.89 -10.89 -19.18
C GLY A 190 -15.75 -11.59 -19.93
N SER A 191 -15.31 -11.10 -21.11
CA SER A 191 -14.20 -11.70 -21.87
C SER A 191 -12.80 -11.48 -21.27
N GLY A 192 -12.68 -10.86 -20.09
CA GLY A 192 -11.39 -10.64 -19.43
C GLY A 192 -10.68 -9.32 -19.74
N LYS A 193 -11.26 -8.40 -20.54
CA LYS A 193 -10.64 -7.11 -20.91
C LYS A 193 -10.15 -6.31 -19.70
N THR A 194 -11.05 -6.04 -18.76
CA THR A 194 -10.72 -5.31 -17.52
C THR A 194 -9.69 -6.06 -16.69
N THR A 195 -9.67 -7.40 -16.75
CA THR A 195 -8.66 -8.21 -16.07
C THR A 195 -7.29 -8.04 -16.70
N ILE A 196 -7.19 -8.01 -18.03
CA ILE A 196 -5.94 -7.72 -18.75
C ILE A 196 -5.43 -6.33 -18.38
N PHE A 197 -6.29 -5.31 -18.46
CA PHE A 197 -5.94 -3.95 -18.04
C PHE A 197 -5.43 -3.90 -16.59
N ASN A 198 -6.14 -4.53 -15.66
CA ASN A 198 -5.73 -4.58 -14.25
C ASN A 198 -4.40 -5.31 -14.03
N CYS A 199 -4.04 -6.27 -14.89
CA CYS A 199 -2.72 -6.91 -14.87
C CYS A 199 -1.63 -5.95 -15.39
N LEU A 200 -1.90 -5.23 -16.50
CA LEU A 200 -0.97 -4.25 -17.07
C LEU A 200 -0.63 -3.12 -16.09
N ILE A 201 -1.64 -2.57 -15.39
CA ILE A 201 -1.45 -1.50 -14.40
C ILE A 201 -1.06 -2.03 -13.01
N GLY A 202 -0.78 -3.34 -12.88
CA GLY A 202 -0.33 -3.98 -11.64
C GLY A 202 -1.30 -3.84 -10.46
N ILE A 203 -2.61 -3.73 -10.74
CA ILE A 203 -3.65 -3.91 -9.73
C ILE A 203 -3.80 -5.39 -9.39
N TYR A 204 -3.73 -6.26 -10.42
CA TYR A 204 -3.74 -7.71 -10.26
C TYR A 204 -2.39 -8.31 -10.65
N ARG A 205 -1.85 -9.16 -9.78
CA ARG A 205 -0.72 -10.02 -10.15
C ARG A 205 -1.18 -11.10 -11.13
N GLN A 206 -0.40 -11.34 -12.18
CA GLN A 206 -0.59 -12.45 -13.12
C GLN A 206 -0.45 -13.80 -12.38
N THR A 207 -1.21 -14.81 -12.81
CA THR A 207 -1.05 -16.18 -12.29
C THR A 207 0.13 -16.87 -12.99
N CYS A 208 0.17 -16.78 -14.32
CA CYS A 208 1.29 -17.20 -15.16
C CYS A 208 1.53 -16.14 -16.25
N GLY A 209 2.64 -16.28 -16.97
CA GLY A 209 3.06 -15.33 -17.99
C GLY A 209 3.87 -14.16 -17.43
N ILE A 210 4.37 -13.34 -18.35
CA ILE A 210 5.26 -12.22 -18.09
C ILE A 210 4.68 -10.98 -18.78
N ILE A 211 4.73 -9.84 -18.10
CA ILE A 211 4.44 -8.53 -18.69
C ILE A 211 5.65 -7.65 -18.43
N THR A 212 6.37 -7.30 -19.50
CA THR A 212 7.46 -6.33 -19.46
C THR A 212 7.03 -5.01 -20.09
N ILE A 213 7.43 -3.92 -19.46
CA ILE A 213 7.17 -2.55 -19.93
C ILE A 213 8.50 -1.80 -19.93
N GLU A 214 8.77 -1.10 -21.02
CA GLU A 214 9.93 -0.22 -21.14
C GLU A 214 9.72 1.04 -20.28
N SER A 215 10.72 1.39 -19.49
CA SER A 215 10.76 2.65 -18.72
C SER A 215 11.40 3.78 -19.52
N GLU A 216 11.23 5.02 -19.08
CA GLU A 216 11.84 6.23 -19.65
C GLU A 216 13.37 6.10 -19.85
N ASP A 217 14.06 5.31 -19.04
CA ASP A 217 15.50 5.03 -19.18
C ASP A 217 15.84 4.00 -20.29
N GLY A 218 14.86 3.53 -21.07
CA GLY A 218 15.04 2.49 -22.10
C GLY A 218 15.29 1.09 -21.55
N ARG A 219 14.91 0.84 -20.28
CA ARG A 219 15.07 -0.46 -19.61
C ARG A 219 13.73 -1.20 -19.52
N ASP A 220 13.75 -2.49 -19.82
CA ASP A 220 12.60 -3.36 -19.64
C ASP A 220 12.42 -3.76 -18.18
N PHE A 221 11.22 -3.55 -17.66
CA PHE A 221 10.86 -3.88 -16.29
C PHE A 221 9.67 -4.83 -16.26
N ASP A 222 9.79 -5.88 -15.44
CA ASP A 222 8.67 -6.77 -15.14
C ASP A 222 7.70 -6.06 -14.19
N THR A 223 6.43 -6.02 -14.58
CA THR A 223 5.34 -5.47 -13.75
C THR A 223 5.23 -6.15 -12.39
N ARG A 224 5.71 -7.39 -12.22
CA ARG A 224 5.68 -8.13 -10.94
C ARG A 224 6.62 -7.56 -9.89
N THR A 225 7.74 -6.95 -10.31
CA THR A 225 8.81 -6.50 -9.40
C THR A 225 8.96 -4.98 -9.38
N ASN A 226 8.69 -4.30 -10.49
CA ASN A 226 9.08 -2.91 -10.69
C ASN A 226 7.88 -1.98 -10.92
N MET A 227 6.70 -2.38 -10.45
CA MET A 227 5.46 -1.62 -10.66
C MET A 227 5.51 -0.20 -10.11
N GLU A 228 6.26 0.07 -9.04
CA GLU A 228 6.40 1.43 -8.49
C GLU A 228 7.09 2.39 -9.45
N ILE A 229 8.08 1.90 -10.21
CA ILE A 229 8.78 2.67 -11.24
C ILE A 229 7.85 2.87 -12.44
N LEU A 230 7.26 1.76 -12.92
CA LEU A 230 6.37 1.77 -14.09
C LEU A 230 5.13 2.63 -13.90
N ARG A 231 4.59 2.70 -12.68
CA ARG A 231 3.43 3.58 -12.40
C ARG A 231 3.75 5.04 -12.67
N LYS A 232 5.01 5.49 -12.53
CA LYS A 232 5.37 6.91 -12.76
C LYS A 232 5.23 7.32 -14.23
N SER A 233 5.52 6.42 -15.16
CA SER A 233 5.42 6.64 -16.60
C SER A 233 4.08 6.19 -17.21
N MET A 234 3.15 5.67 -16.41
CA MET A 234 1.84 5.19 -16.88
C MET A 234 0.66 5.98 -16.33
N GLY A 235 -0.28 6.32 -17.21
CA GLY A 235 -1.61 6.82 -16.90
C GLY A 235 -2.67 5.72 -16.99
N TYR A 236 -3.68 5.77 -16.12
CA TYR A 236 -4.83 4.86 -16.18
C TYR A 236 -6.12 5.65 -15.93
N CYS A 237 -7.08 5.50 -16.84
CA CYS A 237 -8.42 6.05 -16.69
C CYS A 237 -9.40 4.89 -16.41
N PRO A 238 -9.93 4.77 -15.18
CA PRO A 238 -10.88 3.72 -14.82
C PRO A 238 -12.25 3.93 -15.48
N GLN A 239 -13.05 2.85 -15.54
CA GLN A 239 -14.44 2.91 -16.05
C GLN A 239 -15.37 3.77 -15.17
N HIS A 240 -15.09 3.87 -13.88
CA HIS A 240 -15.86 4.69 -12.94
C HIS A 240 -15.00 5.85 -12.46
N ASP A 241 -15.58 7.04 -12.48
CA ASP A 241 -14.88 8.27 -12.09
C ASP A 241 -14.45 8.23 -10.62
N ILE A 242 -13.17 8.52 -10.38
CA ILE A 242 -12.61 8.63 -9.02
C ILE A 242 -12.54 10.12 -8.66
N LEU A 243 -13.72 10.71 -8.45
CA LEU A 243 -13.88 12.11 -8.08
C LEU A 243 -14.01 12.26 -6.56
N PHE A 244 -13.32 13.26 -6.00
CA PHE A 244 -13.46 13.67 -4.62
C PHE A 244 -14.53 14.76 -4.52
N ASN A 245 -15.69 14.40 -3.98
CA ASN A 245 -16.86 15.30 -3.92
C ASN A 245 -16.63 16.59 -3.12
N LEU A 246 -15.63 16.62 -2.25
CA LEU A 246 -15.28 17.77 -1.39
C LEU A 246 -14.18 18.65 -1.98
N LEU A 247 -13.60 18.27 -3.11
CA LEU A 247 -12.53 19.03 -3.76
C LEU A 247 -13.06 19.70 -5.03
N THR A 248 -12.55 20.90 -5.29
CA THR A 248 -12.70 21.53 -6.60
C THR A 248 -11.91 20.77 -7.67
N ILE A 249 -12.24 20.97 -8.95
CA ILE A 249 -11.52 20.33 -10.07
C ILE A 249 -10.02 20.63 -9.98
N LYS A 250 -9.67 21.90 -9.74
CA LYS A 250 -8.28 22.33 -9.59
C LYS A 250 -7.59 21.63 -8.41
N GLU A 251 -8.22 21.62 -7.24
CA GLU A 251 -7.65 20.98 -6.05
C GLU A 251 -7.45 19.47 -6.24
N GLN A 252 -8.38 18.82 -6.96
CA GLN A 252 -8.23 17.40 -7.27
C GLN A 252 -7.04 17.14 -8.21
N ILE A 253 -6.85 17.97 -9.25
CA ILE A 253 -5.67 17.85 -10.13
C ILE A 253 -4.39 18.14 -9.35
N GLU A 254 -4.36 19.18 -8.50
CA GLU A 254 -3.23 19.48 -7.64
C GLU A 254 -2.91 18.34 -6.65
N PHE A 255 -3.95 17.68 -6.12
CA PHE A 255 -3.81 16.53 -5.25
C PHE A 255 -3.11 15.38 -5.98
N TYR A 256 -3.59 15.01 -7.18
CA TYR A 256 -2.96 13.96 -7.99
C TYR A 256 -1.53 14.35 -8.43
N ALA A 257 -1.29 15.60 -8.81
CA ALA A 257 0.06 16.08 -9.14
C ALA A 257 1.02 15.95 -7.95
N THR A 258 0.55 16.29 -6.75
CA THR A 258 1.33 16.14 -5.51
C THR A 258 1.61 14.67 -5.22
N ALA A 259 0.61 13.79 -5.35
CA ALA A 259 0.76 12.35 -5.15
C ALA A 259 1.73 11.71 -6.16
N ARG A 260 1.84 12.26 -7.37
CA ARG A 260 2.80 11.87 -8.40
C ARG A 260 4.22 12.42 -8.19
N GLY A 261 4.44 13.29 -7.20
CA GLY A 261 5.75 13.87 -6.88
C GLY A 261 5.97 15.30 -7.37
N PHE A 262 4.97 15.93 -7.99
CA PHE A 262 5.08 17.28 -8.56
C PHE A 262 4.65 18.41 -7.59
N GLY A 263 4.73 18.18 -6.27
CA GLY A 263 4.18 19.11 -5.28
C GLY A 263 4.66 20.57 -5.39
N LYS A 264 5.89 20.81 -5.86
CA LYS A 264 6.44 22.17 -6.07
C LYS A 264 5.81 22.91 -7.26
N ASN A 265 5.49 22.18 -8.33
CA ASN A 265 4.98 22.73 -9.59
C ASN A 265 3.49 22.41 -9.82
N LYS A 266 2.79 21.96 -8.78
CA LYS A 266 1.41 21.45 -8.86
C LYS A 266 0.44 22.46 -9.48
N GLN A 267 0.61 23.75 -9.20
CA GLN A 267 -0.25 24.82 -9.68
C GLN A 267 -0.10 25.03 -11.19
N GLN A 268 1.15 25.02 -11.68
CA GLN A 268 1.45 25.16 -13.10
C GLN A 268 0.93 23.97 -13.90
N ILE A 269 1.17 22.75 -13.40
CA ILE A 269 0.67 21.52 -14.00
C ILE A 269 -0.87 21.50 -14.00
N ALA A 270 -1.50 21.93 -12.90
CA ALA A 270 -2.95 21.99 -12.83
C ALA A 270 -3.53 22.97 -13.86
N SER A 271 -2.97 24.16 -14.01
CA SER A 271 -3.42 25.12 -15.04
C SER A 271 -3.24 24.57 -16.46
N GLU A 272 -2.14 23.89 -16.73
CA GLU A 272 -1.85 23.34 -18.05
C GLU A 272 -2.79 22.16 -18.40
N ILE A 273 -3.01 21.25 -17.46
CA ILE A 273 -3.97 20.15 -17.64
C ILE A 273 -5.38 20.71 -17.86
N LEU A 274 -5.81 21.70 -17.05
CA LEU A 274 -7.12 22.34 -17.19
C LEU A 274 -7.30 22.97 -18.57
N ARG A 275 -6.25 23.56 -19.12
CA ARG A 275 -6.24 24.11 -20.48
C ARG A 275 -6.36 23.02 -21.53
N LEU A 276 -5.63 21.91 -21.39
CA LEU A 276 -5.65 20.78 -22.33
C LEU A 276 -7.02 20.09 -22.37
N VAL A 277 -7.69 19.97 -21.23
CA VAL A 277 -9.04 19.36 -21.14
C VAL A 277 -10.17 20.37 -21.30
N ASN A 278 -9.86 21.64 -21.54
CA ASN A 278 -10.81 22.74 -21.73
C ASN A 278 -11.80 22.92 -20.55
N LEU A 279 -11.28 22.87 -19.30
CA LEU A 279 -12.06 23.04 -18.07
C LEU A 279 -11.65 24.27 -17.24
N GLU A 280 -10.99 25.25 -17.84
CA GLU A 280 -10.50 26.45 -17.15
C GLU A 280 -11.61 27.25 -16.46
N GLU A 281 -12.78 27.36 -17.09
CA GLU A 281 -13.94 28.10 -16.57
C GLU A 281 -14.57 27.40 -15.36
N SER A 282 -14.49 26.08 -15.31
CA SER A 282 -15.09 25.24 -14.26
C SER A 282 -14.12 24.89 -13.13
N GLN A 283 -12.89 25.40 -13.16
CA GLN A 283 -11.79 24.96 -12.27
C GLN A 283 -12.11 25.04 -10.76
N ASN A 284 -12.96 25.99 -10.35
CA ASN A 284 -13.34 26.25 -8.97
C ASN A 284 -14.66 25.57 -8.57
N LEU A 285 -15.31 24.84 -9.48
CA LEU A 285 -16.48 24.05 -9.16
C LEU A 285 -16.09 22.76 -8.44
N TYR A 286 -16.96 22.28 -7.56
CA TYR A 286 -16.78 21.00 -6.90
C TYR A 286 -16.99 19.85 -7.90
N CYS A 287 -16.20 18.79 -7.79
CA CYS A 287 -16.26 17.67 -8.74
C CYS A 287 -17.65 16.99 -8.80
N ASN A 288 -18.48 17.11 -7.77
CA ASN A 288 -19.84 16.58 -7.73
C ASN A 288 -20.86 17.38 -8.56
N THR A 289 -20.51 18.59 -9.01
CA THR A 289 -21.38 19.47 -9.82
C THR A 289 -21.20 19.26 -11.33
N LEU A 290 -20.20 18.48 -11.73
CA LEU A 290 -19.95 18.15 -13.13
C LEU A 290 -20.94 17.10 -13.64
N SER A 291 -21.42 17.29 -14.87
CA SER A 291 -22.03 16.21 -15.64
C SER A 291 -20.95 15.23 -16.12
N ARG A 292 -21.32 13.96 -16.24
CA ARG A 292 -20.50 12.94 -16.90
C ARG A 292 -20.41 13.18 -18.40
#